data_AF-A0A9D9I2I1-F1
#
_entry.id   AF-A0A9D9I2I1-F1
#
_cell.length_a   1.000
_cell.length_b   1.000
_cell.length_c   1.000
_cell.angle_alpha   90.00
_cell.angle_beta   90.00
_cell.angle_gamma   90.00
#
_symmetry.space_group_name_H-M   'P 1'
#
loop_
_entity.id
_entity.type
_entity.pdbx_description
1 polymer ?
#
loop_
_entity_poly.entity_id
_entity_poly.type
_entity_poly.pdbx_seq_one_letter_code
_entity_poly.pdbx_strand_id
1 'polypeptide(L)'
;MTIYGTITYRLSDPGSKSEGYRAFLTDSGGKTYRLYRAGRLPYGDPFFHPFDGMEAGVTGEYEEETDNFLVESVVLGNGDEISASTDDGGTGPVEIPEDSNDEE
;
A
#
# COMPACT_ATOMS: atom_id res chain seq x y z
N MET A 1 12.41 -8.26 -2.86
CA MET A 1 13.16 -7.30 -3.72
C MET A 1 12.70 -5.89 -3.39
N THR A 2 13.58 -4.89 -3.40
CA THR A 2 13.20 -3.49 -3.07
C THR A 2 13.55 -2.57 -4.23
N ILE A 3 12.58 -1.78 -4.69
CA ILE A 3 12.75 -0.81 -5.76
C ILE A 3 12.49 0.58 -5.19
N TYR A 4 13.44 1.49 -5.35
CA TYR A 4 13.30 2.88 -4.92
C TYR A 4 12.85 3.75 -6.08
N GLY A 5 11.81 4.54 -5.85
CA GLY A 5 11.28 5.40 -6.89
C GLY A 5 10.19 6.32 -6.38
N THR A 6 9.51 6.99 -7.30
CA THR A 6 8.37 7.85 -6.99
C THR A 6 7.08 7.05 -7.11
N ILE A 7 6.31 6.96 -6.03
CA ILE A 7 4.98 6.36 -6.06
C ILE A 7 4.00 7.39 -6.64
N THR A 8 3.19 6.99 -7.60
CA THR A 8 2.17 7.82 -8.24
C THR A 8 0.83 7.07 -8.22
N TYR A 9 -0.20 7.70 -7.69
CA TYR A 9 -1.55 7.18 -7.59
C TYR A 9 -2.45 7.93 -8.57
N ARG A 10 -2.54 7.39 -9.79
CA ARG A 10 -3.30 8.04 -10.87
C ARG A 10 -4.47 7.19 -11.31
N LEU A 11 -5.47 7.86 -11.84
CA LEU A 11 -6.56 7.19 -12.55
C LEU A 11 -5.98 6.49 -13.77
N SER A 12 -6.16 5.16 -13.81
CA SER A 12 -5.93 4.36 -15.00
C SER A 12 -7.25 4.22 -15.75
N ASP A 13 -7.18 4.24 -17.07
CA ASP A 13 -8.30 3.94 -17.97
C ASP A 13 -9.54 4.86 -17.77
N PRO A 14 -9.37 6.19 -17.87
CA PRO A 14 -10.49 7.13 -17.77
C PRO A 14 -11.55 6.85 -18.83
N GLY A 15 -12.81 6.69 -18.42
CA GLY A 15 -13.95 6.42 -19.30
C GLY A 15 -14.19 4.94 -19.65
N SER A 16 -13.51 4.01 -18.98
CA SER A 16 -13.70 2.56 -19.15
C SER A 16 -14.43 1.93 -17.96
N LYS A 17 -15.09 0.77 -18.13
CA LYS A 17 -15.72 0.04 -17.01
C LYS A 17 -14.73 -0.43 -15.94
N SER A 18 -13.44 -0.40 -16.26
CA SER A 18 -12.31 -0.68 -15.37
C SER A 18 -11.60 0.59 -14.90
N GLU A 19 -12.25 1.75 -15.01
CA GLU A 19 -11.76 3.02 -14.46
C GLU A 19 -11.49 2.86 -12.96
N GLY A 20 -10.25 3.13 -12.56
CA GLY A 20 -9.83 2.94 -11.19
C GLY A 20 -8.50 3.60 -10.91
N TYR A 21 -8.36 4.12 -9.70
CA TYR A 21 -7.08 4.65 -9.24
C TYR A 21 -6.12 3.50 -9.00
N ARG A 22 -4.93 3.58 -9.58
CA ARG A 22 -3.91 2.55 -9.46
C ARG A 22 -2.59 3.18 -9.07
N ALA A 23 -1.87 2.47 -8.22
CA ALA A 23 -0.56 2.87 -7.78
C ALA A 23 0.50 2.38 -8.76
N PHE A 24 1.44 3.27 -9.07
CA PHE A 24 2.56 3.03 -9.95
C PHE A 24 3.84 3.47 -9.26
N LEU A 25 4.92 2.73 -9.40
CA LEU A 25 6.24 3.13 -8.93
C LEU A 25 7.11 3.43 -10.13
N THR A 26 7.61 4.65 -10.25
CA THR A 26 8.60 5.01 -11.27
C THR A 26 9.99 5.00 -10.65
N ASP A 27 10.82 4.04 -11.07
CA ASP A 27 12.22 3.94 -10.67
C ASP A 27 13.06 5.08 -11.28
N SER A 28 14.26 5.32 -10.73
CA SER A 28 15.21 6.33 -11.25
C SER A 28 15.57 6.12 -12.73
N GLY A 29 15.50 4.88 -13.24
CA GLY A 29 15.66 4.56 -14.66
C GLY A 29 14.47 4.93 -15.56
N GLY A 30 13.39 5.48 -15.00
CA GLY A 30 12.16 5.81 -15.72
C GLY A 30 11.25 4.61 -16.00
N LYS A 31 11.60 3.41 -15.51
CA LYS A 31 10.72 2.24 -15.61
C LYS A 31 9.60 2.36 -14.59
N THR A 32 8.37 2.13 -15.05
CA THR A 32 7.17 2.22 -14.21
C THR A 32 6.64 0.82 -13.91
N TYR A 33 6.40 0.54 -12.64
CA TYR A 33 5.92 -0.75 -12.12
C TYR A 33 4.51 -0.59 -11.56
N ARG A 34 3.62 -1.57 -11.79
CA ARG A 34 2.24 -1.50 -11.32
C ARG A 34 2.15 -2.10 -9.92
N LEU A 35 1.90 -1.28 -8.92
CA LEU A 35 1.84 -1.75 -7.54
C LEU A 35 0.48 -2.40 -7.25
N TYR A 36 0.49 -3.48 -6.49
CA TYR A 36 -0.72 -4.09 -5.93
C TYR A 36 -0.39 -4.79 -4.60
N ARG A 37 -1.41 -5.13 -3.81
CA ARG A 37 -1.24 -5.85 -2.54
C ARG A 37 -1.95 -7.20 -2.59
N ALA A 38 -1.39 -8.19 -1.90
CA ALA A 38 -2.01 -9.50 -1.79
C ALA A 38 -3.36 -9.38 -1.07
N GLY A 39 -4.39 -10.05 -1.61
CA GLY A 39 -5.74 -10.05 -1.02
C GLY A 39 -6.56 -8.78 -1.25
N ARG A 40 -6.04 -7.77 -1.96
CA ARG A 40 -6.75 -6.53 -2.32
C ARG A 40 -6.84 -6.38 -3.83
N LEU A 41 -7.91 -5.74 -4.29
CA LEU A 41 -8.05 -5.37 -5.70
C LEU A 41 -6.96 -4.34 -6.06
N PRO A 42 -6.34 -4.45 -7.25
CA PRO A 42 -5.29 -3.53 -7.70
C PRO A 42 -5.81 -2.12 -8.03
N TYR A 43 -7.12 -1.88 -7.92
CA TYR A 43 -7.79 -0.62 -8.20
C TYR A 43 -8.44 -0.07 -6.94
N GLY A 44 -8.25 1.22 -6.67
CA GLY A 44 -8.88 1.92 -5.55
C GLY A 44 -8.30 1.56 -4.18
N ASP A 45 -7.06 1.07 -4.10
CA ASP A 45 -6.44 0.73 -2.83
C ASP A 45 -6.04 2.00 -2.05
N PRO A 46 -6.69 2.30 -0.90
CA PRO A 46 -6.42 3.52 -0.15
C PRO A 46 -5.03 3.54 0.50
N PHE A 47 -4.34 2.40 0.58
CA PHE A 47 -2.99 2.30 1.13
C PHE A 47 -2.00 3.17 0.38
N PHE A 48 -2.13 3.28 -0.95
CA PHE A 48 -1.20 4.06 -1.77
C PHE A 48 -1.52 5.55 -1.85
N HIS A 49 -2.72 5.94 -1.41
CA HIS A 49 -3.19 7.32 -1.44
C HIS A 49 -2.26 8.30 -0.69
N PRO A 50 -1.80 8.01 0.55
CA PRO A 50 -0.86 8.89 1.23
C PRO A 50 0.50 8.95 0.54
N PHE A 51 0.91 7.92 -0.20
CA PHE A 51 2.23 7.83 -0.85
C PHE A 51 2.27 8.49 -2.24
N ASP A 52 1.15 9.03 -2.73
CA ASP A 52 1.08 9.69 -4.03
C ASP A 52 2.05 10.89 -4.12
N GLY A 53 2.93 10.86 -5.12
CA GLY A 53 3.94 11.88 -5.37
C GLY A 53 5.15 11.82 -4.42
N MET A 54 5.25 10.80 -3.57
CA MET A 54 6.38 10.64 -2.65
C MET A 54 7.41 9.63 -3.14
N GLU A 55 8.68 9.90 -2.83
CA GLU A 55 9.79 8.98 -3.08
C GLU A 55 9.86 7.95 -1.95
N ALA A 56 9.70 6.68 -2.30
CA ALA A 56 9.73 5.57 -1.37
C ALA A 56 10.27 4.29 -2.04
N GLY A 57 10.88 3.44 -1.23
CA GLY A 57 11.27 2.09 -1.57
C GLY A 57 10.10 1.13 -1.42
N VAL A 58 9.69 0.46 -2.48
CA VAL A 58 8.66 -0.58 -2.39
C VAL A 58 9.35 -1.93 -2.31
N THR A 59 9.10 -2.66 -1.23
CA THR A 59 9.62 -4.00 -0.99
C THR A 59 8.54 -5.03 -1.27
N GLY A 60 8.90 -6.06 -2.04
CA GLY A 60 8.09 -7.23 -2.27
C GLY A 60 8.55 -8.06 -3.47
N GLU A 61 7.60 -8.58 -4.23
CA GLU A 61 7.85 -9.50 -5.35
C GLU A 61 7.43 -8.87 -6.69
N TYR A 62 8.34 -8.87 -7.67
CA TYR A 62 8.06 -8.38 -9.02
C TYR A 62 7.62 -9.53 -9.92
N GLU A 63 6.44 -9.41 -10.52
CA GLU A 63 5.92 -10.33 -11.51
C GLU A 63 6.17 -9.80 -12.93
N GLU A 64 7.22 -10.31 -13.57
CA GLU A 64 7.60 -9.90 -14.93
C GLU A 64 6.52 -10.23 -15.97
N GLU A 65 5.73 -11.29 -15.74
CA GLU A 65 4.69 -11.75 -16.68
C GLU A 65 3.55 -10.73 -16.83
N THR A 66 3.26 -9.99 -15.77
CA THR A 66 2.10 -9.09 -15.71
C THR A 66 2.48 -7.61 -15.48
N ASP A 67 3.78 -7.33 -15.38
CA ASP A 67 4.35 -6.05 -14.96
C ASP A 67 3.79 -5.53 -13.63
N ASN A 68 3.36 -6.47 -12.79
CA ASN A 68 2.81 -6.18 -11.47
C ASN A 68 3.89 -6.36 -10.41
N PHE A 69 3.82 -5.55 -9.37
CA PHE A 69 4.71 -5.61 -8.24
C PHE A 69 3.86 -5.78 -6.99
N LEU A 70 3.98 -6.95 -6.37
CA LEU A 70 3.34 -7.27 -5.12
C LEU A 70 4.05 -6.50 -4.01
N VAL A 71 3.38 -5.53 -3.43
CA VAL A 71 3.90 -4.73 -2.33
C VAL A 71 3.65 -5.46 -1.02
N GLU A 72 4.74 -5.80 -0.34
CA GLU A 72 4.72 -6.34 1.02
C GLU A 72 4.97 -5.22 2.04
N SER A 73 5.84 -4.26 1.73
CA SER A 73 6.15 -3.11 2.60
C SER A 73 6.65 -1.91 1.79
N VAL A 74 6.51 -0.71 2.34
CA VAL A 74 6.95 0.56 1.75
C VAL A 74 7.92 1.26 2.70
N VAL A 75 9.16 1.42 2.28
CA VAL A 75 10.23 2.13 2.98
C VAL A 75 10.23 3.58 2.55
N LEU A 76 9.84 4.49 3.44
CA LEU A 76 9.92 5.92 3.21
C LEU A 76 11.38 6.39 3.17
N GLY A 77 11.65 7.50 2.48
CA GLY A 77 12.99 8.13 2.46
C GLY A 77 13.54 8.50 3.85
N ASN A 78 12.68 8.55 4.86
CA ASN A 78 13.05 8.78 6.25
C ASN A 78 13.58 7.53 6.98
N GLY A 79 13.55 6.36 6.32
CA GLY A 79 13.88 5.05 6.89
C GLY A 79 12.71 4.35 7.60
N ASP A 80 11.50 4.92 7.51
CA ASP A 80 10.29 4.36 8.11
C ASP A 80 9.69 3.29 7.18
N GLU A 81 9.43 2.09 7.71
CA GLU A 81 8.90 0.96 6.92
C GLU A 81 7.43 0.72 7.26
N ILE A 82 6.57 0.91 6.27
CA ILE A 82 5.13 0.73 6.37
C ILE A 82 4.75 -0.61 5.74
N SER A 83 4.36 -1.58 6.56
CA SER A 83 3.88 -2.86 6.06
C SER A 83 2.58 -2.69 5.27
N ALA A 84 2.56 -3.27 4.08
CA ALA A 84 1.40 -3.28 3.19
C ALA A 84 0.46 -4.45 3.47
N SER A 85 0.85 -5.38 4.36
CA SER A 85 -0.05 -6.38 4.93
C SER A 85 -1.32 -5.69 5.40
N THR A 86 -2.48 -6.21 4.99
CA THR A 86 -3.76 -5.76 5.54
C THR A 86 -3.81 -6.30 6.96
N ASP A 87 -3.15 -5.60 7.88
CA ASP A 87 -3.35 -5.79 9.30
C ASP A 87 -4.76 -5.25 9.60
N ASP A 88 -5.73 -6.15 9.51
CA ASP A 88 -7.01 -6.04 10.21
C ASP A 88 -6.74 -6.23 11.73
N GLY A 89 -5.79 -5.48 12.29
CA GLY A 89 -5.17 -5.78 13.59
C GLY A 89 -4.90 -4.55 14.44
N GLY A 90 -5.35 -3.38 14.01
CA GLY A 90 -5.57 -2.23 14.89
C GLY A 90 -6.79 -2.37 15.82
N THR A 91 -7.28 -3.59 16.06
CA THR A 91 -8.00 -3.89 17.30
C THR A 91 -7.00 -4.55 18.23
N GLY A 92 -6.10 -3.75 18.82
CA GLY A 92 -5.66 -4.12 20.16
C GLY A 92 -6.94 -4.37 20.97
N PRO A 93 -7.03 -5.42 21.80
CA PRO A 93 -8.15 -5.51 22.72
C PRO A 93 -8.16 -4.20 23.48
N VAL A 94 -9.20 -3.38 23.26
CA VAL A 94 -9.50 -2.32 24.21
C VAL A 94 -9.73 -3.08 25.50
N GLU A 95 -8.75 -3.04 26.40
CA GLU A 95 -8.94 -3.47 27.77
C GLU A 95 -9.98 -2.50 28.33
N ILE A 96 -11.25 -2.85 28.13
CA ILE A 96 -12.35 -2.32 28.92
C ILE A 96 -11.96 -2.64 30.35
N PRO A 97 -11.65 -1.65 31.22
CA PRO A 97 -11.58 -1.97 32.63
C PRO A 97 -12.96 -2.51 32.99
N GLU A 98 -13.00 -3.75 33.49
CA GLU A 98 -14.17 -4.25 34.20
C GLU A 98 -14.34 -3.33 35.41
N ASP A 99 -15.18 -2.29 35.24
CA ASP A 99 -15.72 -1.52 36.33
C ASP A 99 -16.55 -2.50 37.15
N SER A 100 -15.88 -3.04 38.16
CA SER A 100 -16.46 -3.94 39.13
C SER A 100 -17.55 -3.17 39.83
N ASN A 101 -18.78 -3.60 39.61
CA ASN A 101 -19.94 -3.28 40.41
C ASN A 101 -19.61 -3.54 41.89
N ASP A 102 -19.26 -2.50 42.64
CA ASP A 102 -19.35 -2.52 44.09
C ASP A 102 -20.58 -1.72 44.49
N GLU A 103 -21.61 -2.51 44.77
CA GLU A 103 -22.89 -2.14 45.32
C GLU A 103 -22.69 -1.85 46.82
N GLU A 104 -22.81 -0.59 47.25
CA GLU A 104 -23.21 -0.24 48.64
C GLU A 104 -24.02 1.07 48.69
#